data_AF-A0A1M5Y8R0-F1
#
_entry.id   AF-A0A1M5Y8R0-F1
#
_cell.length_a   1.000
_cell.length_b   1.000
_cell.length_c   1.000
_cell.angle_alpha   90.00
_cell.angle_beta   90.00
_cell.angle_gamma   90.00
#
_symmetry.space_group_name_H-M   'P 1'
#
loop_
_entity.id
_entity.type
_entity.pdbx_description
1 polymer ?
#
loop_
_entity_poly.entity_id
_entity_poly.type
_entity_poly.pdbx_seq_one_letter_code
_entity_poly.pdbx_strand_id
1 'polypeptide(L)'
;MAEIENIKYFAILEEFETSDKLIKLGLGELQNINLDNDFYFLPFQLLSQGFERFMKAYICLGHFHKHGKLPNFKYLKNLGHDLEKLLNEIVENYYIDFNRPQFDLDNDFIQNDSDLKRLLYILSEFGKLSRYHNFDLITDNKKIGVNTKKLWQEFENTILNKNDYDKLMDFNLSQEVYQKITNHIIVVFEKFVSALSRQFIFKCLGQKGIQLSAITAFDFGMLYDKDFGKKDYRSQTTRYKETPKKVHKRTVIDEVQRKVNPDYKSKKIRKKEYEGDWPFYAEEIIIESRQKHWCTVTIDGFDYALNGSAKGRYKLENPHDAGMAILGKSLADFIKMALDLNKDKKH
;
A
#
# COMPACT_ATOMS: atom_id res chain seq x y z
N MET A 1 -22.00 1.38 34.81
CA MET A 1 -21.71 1.27 33.35
C MET A 1 -21.75 -0.20 33.01
N ALA A 2 -22.27 -0.58 31.84
CA ALA A 2 -22.16 -1.97 31.42
C ALA A 2 -20.67 -2.36 31.31
N GLU A 3 -20.32 -3.56 31.73
CA GLU A 3 -18.98 -4.13 31.59
C GLU A 3 -19.00 -5.23 30.54
N ILE A 4 -18.04 -5.18 29.61
CA ILE A 4 -17.75 -6.34 28.77
C ILE A 4 -16.97 -7.34 29.64
N GLU A 5 -17.42 -8.59 29.67
CA GLU A 5 -16.65 -9.70 30.23
C GLU A 5 -15.24 -9.74 29.64
N ASN A 6 -14.21 -9.81 30.49
CA ASN A 6 -12.80 -9.73 30.06
C ASN A 6 -12.47 -10.66 28.89
N ILE A 7 -12.97 -11.91 28.90
CA ILE A 7 -12.74 -12.88 27.82
C ILE A 7 -13.26 -12.35 26.47
N LYS A 8 -14.47 -11.78 26.44
CA LYS A 8 -15.06 -11.21 25.21
C LYS A 8 -14.29 -9.97 24.75
N TYR A 9 -13.78 -9.17 25.69
CA TYR A 9 -12.94 -8.03 25.36
C TYR A 9 -11.59 -8.47 24.74
N PHE A 10 -10.96 -9.51 25.29
CA PHE A 10 -9.74 -10.10 24.72
C PHE A 10 -9.97 -10.70 23.33
N ALA A 11 -11.11 -11.37 23.10
CA ALA A 11 -11.43 -11.85 21.77
C ALA A 11 -11.57 -10.70 20.74
N ILE A 12 -12.16 -9.56 21.13
CA ILE A 12 -12.25 -8.38 20.26
C ILE A 12 -10.85 -7.81 19.97
N LEU A 13 -9.98 -7.75 20.97
CA LEU A 13 -8.56 -7.37 20.81
C LEU A 13 -7.85 -8.23 19.76
N GLU A 14 -7.96 -9.55 19.90
CA GLU A 14 -7.33 -10.51 18.98
C GLU A 14 -7.85 -10.36 17.55
N GLU A 15 -9.16 -10.11 17.38
CA GLU A 15 -9.75 -9.84 16.06
C GLU A 15 -9.19 -8.56 15.42
N PHE A 16 -9.01 -7.48 16.21
CA PHE A 16 -8.38 -6.27 15.70
C PHE A 16 -6.90 -6.50 15.36
N GLU A 17 -6.12 -7.18 16.20
CA GLU A 17 -4.70 -7.46 15.93
C GLU A 17 -4.53 -8.34 14.69
N THR A 18 -5.40 -9.34 14.54
CA THR A 18 -5.43 -10.21 13.36
C THR A 18 -5.78 -9.39 12.12
N SER A 19 -6.79 -8.51 12.21
CA SER A 19 -7.18 -7.64 11.11
C SER A 19 -6.06 -6.69 10.66
N ASP A 20 -5.36 -6.04 11.59
CA ASP A 20 -4.25 -5.14 11.30
C ASP A 20 -3.11 -5.86 10.57
N LYS A 21 -2.73 -7.05 11.07
CA LYS A 21 -1.71 -7.89 10.43
C LYS A 21 -2.11 -8.31 9.02
N LEU A 22 -3.36 -8.74 8.83
CA LEU A 22 -3.88 -9.16 7.53
C LEU A 22 -3.93 -7.99 6.53
N ILE A 23 -4.40 -6.81 6.96
CA ILE A 23 -4.43 -5.62 6.12
C ILE A 23 -3.02 -5.23 5.72
N LYS A 24 -2.10 -5.06 6.68
CA LYS A 24 -0.69 -4.70 6.41
C LYS A 24 0.00 -5.71 5.49
N LEU A 25 -0.21 -7.00 5.71
CA LEU A 25 0.34 -8.05 4.84
C LEU A 25 -0.27 -8.00 3.44
N GLY A 26 -1.59 -7.82 3.33
CA GLY A 26 -2.29 -7.70 2.05
C GLY A 26 -1.83 -6.49 1.23
N LEU A 27 -1.64 -5.34 1.87
CA LEU A 27 -1.04 -4.15 1.23
C LEU A 27 0.41 -4.43 0.79
N GLY A 28 1.19 -5.15 1.60
CA GLY A 28 2.55 -5.55 1.23
C GLY A 28 2.60 -6.49 0.03
N GLU A 29 1.69 -7.47 -0.05
CA GLU A 29 1.60 -8.37 -1.20
C GLU A 29 1.13 -7.64 -2.47
N LEU A 30 0.25 -6.64 -2.36
CA LEU A 30 -0.06 -5.73 -3.49
C LEU A 30 1.18 -4.97 -3.96
N GLN A 31 2.05 -4.51 -3.06
CA GLN A 31 3.32 -3.87 -3.41
C GLN A 31 4.34 -4.80 -4.06
N ASN A 32 4.15 -6.12 -3.95
CA ASN A 32 4.97 -7.12 -4.61
C ASN A 32 4.44 -7.52 -6.01
N ILE A 33 3.29 -7.00 -6.43
CA ILE A 33 2.75 -7.24 -7.78
C ILE A 33 3.60 -6.51 -8.82
N ASN A 34 3.93 -7.22 -9.89
CA ASN A 34 4.68 -6.71 -11.03
C ASN A 34 4.42 -7.59 -12.26
N LEU A 35 5.13 -7.33 -13.36
CA LEU A 35 5.00 -8.11 -14.59
C LEU A 35 5.22 -9.62 -14.40
N ASP A 36 6.16 -10.01 -13.53
CA ASP A 36 6.50 -11.42 -13.26
C ASP A 36 5.57 -12.06 -12.22
N ASN A 37 4.85 -11.25 -11.45
CA ASN A 37 4.00 -11.68 -10.34
C ASN A 37 2.63 -11.00 -10.42
N ASP A 38 1.70 -11.59 -11.16
CA ASP A 38 0.30 -11.17 -11.30
C ASP A 38 -0.66 -11.92 -10.35
N PHE A 39 -0.14 -12.50 -9.26
CA PHE A 39 -0.91 -13.34 -8.35
C PHE A 39 -1.74 -12.53 -7.34
N TYR A 40 -2.83 -11.93 -7.82
CA TYR A 40 -3.75 -11.12 -7.00
C TYR A 40 -4.58 -11.91 -5.98
N PHE A 41 -4.63 -13.25 -6.08
CA PHE A 41 -5.43 -14.07 -5.19
C PHE A 41 -5.01 -13.91 -3.71
N LEU A 42 -3.71 -13.92 -3.42
CA LEU A 42 -3.21 -13.77 -2.05
C LEU A 42 -3.54 -12.40 -1.44
N PRO A 43 -3.22 -11.26 -2.07
CA PRO A 43 -3.60 -9.96 -1.50
C PRO A 43 -5.12 -9.81 -1.35
N PHE A 44 -5.94 -10.34 -2.27
CA PHE A 44 -7.41 -10.30 -2.11
C PHE A 44 -7.88 -11.12 -0.92
N GLN A 45 -7.31 -12.30 -0.71
CA GLN A 45 -7.63 -13.15 0.44
C GLN A 45 -7.28 -12.47 1.77
N LEU A 46 -6.12 -11.82 1.83
CA LEU A 46 -5.66 -11.11 3.03
C LEU A 46 -6.50 -9.87 3.31
N LEU A 47 -6.74 -9.02 2.30
CA LEU A 47 -7.48 -7.77 2.45
C LEU A 47 -8.97 -8.00 2.74
N SER A 48 -9.61 -8.93 2.03
CA SER A 48 -11.03 -9.25 2.26
C SER A 48 -11.26 -9.71 3.70
N GLN A 49 -10.44 -10.64 4.20
CA GLN A 49 -10.53 -11.10 5.59
C GLN A 49 -10.13 -10.01 6.60
N GLY A 50 -9.09 -9.24 6.29
CA GLY A 50 -8.62 -8.15 7.14
C GLY A 50 -9.71 -7.10 7.36
N PHE A 51 -10.30 -6.58 6.28
CA PHE A 51 -11.39 -5.61 6.37
C PHE A 51 -12.66 -6.17 7.00
N GLU A 52 -13.03 -7.43 6.70
CA GLU A 52 -14.19 -8.06 7.32
C GLU A 52 -14.04 -8.14 8.85
N ARG A 53 -12.90 -8.65 9.33
CA ARG A 53 -12.60 -8.76 10.76
C ARG A 53 -12.55 -7.39 11.44
N PHE A 54 -11.88 -6.43 10.82
CA PHE A 54 -11.78 -5.06 11.32
C PHE A 54 -13.18 -4.44 11.51
N MET A 55 -14.04 -4.52 10.49
CA MET A 55 -15.38 -3.93 10.55
C MET A 55 -16.31 -4.68 11.51
N LYS A 56 -16.26 -6.01 11.58
CA LYS A 56 -17.05 -6.76 12.58
C LYS A 56 -16.62 -6.43 14.00
N ALA A 57 -15.33 -6.34 14.27
CA ALA A 57 -14.80 -5.94 15.57
C ALA A 57 -15.20 -4.48 15.90
N TYR A 58 -15.16 -3.57 14.92
CA TYR A 58 -15.68 -2.20 15.05
C TYR A 58 -17.16 -2.21 15.47
N ILE A 59 -18.01 -2.96 14.75
CA ILE A 59 -19.44 -3.06 15.03
C ILE A 59 -19.70 -3.61 16.43
N CYS A 60 -18.93 -4.60 16.89
CA CYS A 60 -19.03 -5.11 18.26
C CYS A 60 -18.83 -4.01 19.30
N LEU A 61 -17.82 -3.15 19.13
CA LEU A 61 -17.58 -2.03 20.03
C LEU A 61 -18.65 -0.93 19.91
N GLY A 62 -19.02 -0.55 18.69
CA GLY A 62 -20.05 0.45 18.45
C GLY A 62 -21.39 0.03 19.06
N HIS A 63 -21.79 -1.22 18.85
CA HIS A 63 -22.99 -1.79 19.42
C HIS A 63 -22.91 -1.85 20.96
N PHE A 64 -21.75 -2.21 21.53
CA PHE A 64 -21.57 -2.16 22.98
C PHE A 64 -21.65 -0.74 23.53
N HIS A 65 -21.01 0.23 22.87
CA HIS A 65 -21.04 1.62 23.30
C HIS A 65 -22.46 2.19 23.28
N LYS A 66 -23.23 1.89 22.23
CA LYS A 66 -24.59 2.39 22.02
C LYS A 66 -25.64 1.68 22.88
N HIS A 67 -25.53 0.37 23.08
CA HIS A 67 -26.57 -0.46 23.69
C HIS A 67 -26.19 -1.09 25.03
N GLY A 68 -24.94 -0.95 25.48
CA GLY A 68 -24.42 -1.57 26.70
C GLY A 68 -24.29 -3.09 26.64
N LYS A 69 -24.41 -3.70 25.46
CA LYS A 69 -24.25 -5.15 25.25
C LYS A 69 -23.62 -5.43 23.89
N LEU A 70 -22.89 -6.53 23.79
CA LEU A 70 -22.33 -7.00 22.52
C LEU A 70 -23.44 -7.53 21.60
N PRO A 71 -23.23 -7.49 20.26
CA PRO A 71 -24.17 -8.07 19.32
C PRO A 71 -24.27 -9.59 19.53
N ASN A 72 -25.44 -10.15 19.23
CA ASN A 72 -25.62 -11.59 19.28
C ASN A 72 -25.16 -12.26 17.97
N PHE A 73 -25.02 -13.59 18.00
CA PHE A 73 -24.61 -14.37 16.84
C PHE A 73 -25.49 -14.14 15.60
N LYS A 74 -26.82 -14.04 15.78
CA LYS A 74 -27.76 -13.81 14.67
C LYS A 74 -27.49 -12.48 13.98
N TYR A 75 -27.22 -11.43 14.76
CA TYR A 75 -26.90 -10.11 14.23
C TYR A 75 -25.62 -10.14 13.38
N LEU A 76 -24.51 -10.68 13.92
CA LEU A 76 -23.25 -10.78 13.16
C LEU A 76 -23.37 -11.70 11.94
N LYS A 77 -24.10 -12.81 12.05
CA LYS A 77 -24.34 -13.73 10.93
C LYS A 77 -25.14 -13.06 9.82
N ASN A 78 -26.14 -12.24 10.15
CA ASN A 78 -26.97 -11.54 9.18
C ASN A 78 -26.17 -10.49 8.38
N LEU A 79 -25.12 -9.91 8.96
CA LEU A 79 -24.22 -9.00 8.24
C LEU A 79 -23.37 -9.75 7.19
N GLY A 80 -23.10 -11.04 7.39
CA GLY A 80 -22.41 -11.88 6.40
C GLY A 80 -20.94 -11.52 6.21
N HIS A 81 -20.43 -11.70 4.99
CA HIS A 81 -19.06 -11.41 4.57
C HIS A 81 -18.98 -10.23 3.57
N ASP A 82 -20.08 -9.51 3.43
CA ASP A 82 -20.23 -8.43 2.48
C ASP A 82 -19.65 -7.14 3.09
N LEU A 83 -18.55 -6.64 2.52
CA LEU A 83 -17.84 -5.48 3.06
C LEU A 83 -18.65 -4.20 2.92
N GLU A 84 -19.43 -4.05 1.85
CA GLU A 84 -20.30 -2.89 1.66
C GLU A 84 -21.42 -2.90 2.70
N LYS A 85 -22.02 -4.06 2.96
CA LYS A 85 -23.02 -4.20 4.02
C LYS A 85 -22.46 -3.90 5.40
N LEU A 86 -21.25 -4.35 5.70
CA LEU A 86 -20.57 -4.05 6.96
C LEU A 86 -20.25 -2.56 7.10
N LEU A 87 -19.78 -1.92 6.04
CA LEU A 87 -19.51 -0.49 6.04
C LEU A 87 -20.79 0.34 6.24
N ASN A 88 -21.87 -0.01 5.55
CA ASN A 88 -23.17 0.66 5.72
C ASN A 88 -23.68 0.54 7.15
N GLU A 89 -23.58 -0.65 7.75
CA GLU A 89 -23.95 -0.84 9.17
C GLU A 89 -23.12 0.08 10.09
N ILE A 90 -21.82 0.24 9.83
CA ILE A 90 -20.95 1.16 10.58
C ILE A 90 -21.42 2.60 10.41
N VAL A 91 -21.56 3.07 9.16
CA VAL A 91 -21.89 4.47 8.85
C VAL A 91 -23.24 4.86 9.44
N GLU A 92 -24.25 4.01 9.30
CA GLU A 92 -25.61 4.32 9.75
C GLU A 92 -25.77 4.27 11.28
N ASN A 93 -25.01 3.41 11.97
CA ASN A 93 -25.30 3.11 13.38
C ASN A 93 -24.20 3.52 14.36
N TYR A 94 -22.95 3.61 13.92
CA TYR A 94 -21.77 3.64 14.79
C TYR A 94 -20.66 4.60 14.33
N TYR A 95 -20.86 5.36 13.25
CA TYR A 95 -19.92 6.37 12.77
C TYR A 95 -20.39 7.74 13.25
N ILE A 96 -19.62 8.35 14.15
CA ILE A 96 -20.03 9.53 14.90
C ILE A 96 -19.15 10.72 14.54
N ASP A 97 -19.80 11.86 14.33
CA ASP A 97 -19.13 13.14 14.12
C ASP A 97 -18.34 13.53 15.38
N PHE A 98 -17.02 13.67 15.23
CA PHE A 98 -16.11 14.12 16.28
C PHE A 98 -15.80 15.63 16.23
N ASN A 99 -16.61 16.41 15.50
CA ASN A 99 -16.58 17.86 15.36
C ASN A 99 -15.21 18.40 14.93
N ARG A 100 -14.64 17.85 13.86
CA ARG A 100 -13.37 18.30 13.26
C ARG A 100 -13.47 18.30 11.75
N PRO A 101 -12.76 19.20 11.04
CA PRO A 101 -12.71 19.20 9.58
C PRO A 101 -12.28 17.86 8.96
N GLN A 102 -11.43 17.10 9.67
CA GLN A 102 -11.02 15.77 9.22
C GLN A 102 -12.19 14.78 9.14
N PHE A 103 -13.20 14.90 10.02
CA PHE A 103 -14.40 14.06 9.95
C PHE A 103 -15.14 14.29 8.64
N ASP A 104 -15.32 15.54 8.22
CA ASP A 104 -16.03 15.87 6.98
C ASP A 104 -15.33 15.25 5.76
N LEU A 105 -14.00 15.34 5.71
CA LEU A 105 -13.18 14.71 4.66
C LEU A 105 -13.30 13.19 4.67
N ASP A 106 -13.24 12.58 5.86
CA ASP A 106 -13.35 11.13 6.04
C ASP A 106 -14.73 10.60 5.67
N ASN A 107 -15.77 11.32 6.08
CA ASN A 107 -17.16 10.97 5.83
C ASN A 107 -17.50 11.14 4.34
N ASP A 108 -17.07 12.21 3.70
CA ASP A 108 -17.23 12.39 2.25
C ASP A 108 -16.54 11.25 1.48
N PHE A 109 -15.30 10.93 1.84
CA PHE A 109 -14.57 9.81 1.24
C PHE A 109 -15.29 8.47 1.42
N ILE A 110 -15.72 8.13 2.64
CA ILE A 110 -16.44 6.88 2.92
C ILE A 110 -17.76 6.79 2.13
N GLN A 111 -18.51 7.90 2.05
CA GLN A 111 -19.85 7.90 1.46
C GLN A 111 -19.83 8.02 -0.07
N ASN A 112 -18.87 8.73 -0.65
CA ASN A 112 -18.95 9.19 -2.03
C ASN A 112 -17.83 8.68 -2.94
N ASP A 113 -16.70 8.22 -2.41
CA ASP A 113 -15.56 7.81 -3.24
C ASP A 113 -15.88 6.56 -4.08
N SER A 114 -15.80 6.72 -5.41
CA SER A 114 -16.14 5.66 -6.36
C SER A 114 -15.13 4.52 -6.36
N ASP A 115 -13.86 4.84 -6.11
CA ASP A 115 -12.78 3.85 -6.14
C ASP A 115 -12.87 2.96 -4.90
N LEU A 116 -13.13 3.54 -3.73
CA LEU A 116 -13.41 2.80 -2.50
C LEU A 116 -14.57 1.83 -2.70
N LYS A 117 -15.72 2.32 -3.21
CA LYS A 117 -16.90 1.48 -3.45
C LYS A 117 -16.57 0.32 -4.39
N ARG A 118 -15.88 0.61 -5.49
CA ARG A 118 -15.52 -0.41 -6.49
C ARG A 118 -14.54 -1.44 -5.93
N LEU A 119 -13.54 -1.02 -5.16
CA LEU A 119 -12.57 -1.92 -4.52
C LEU A 119 -13.23 -2.79 -3.44
N LEU A 120 -14.10 -2.23 -2.59
CA LEU A 120 -14.84 -2.99 -1.59
C LEU A 120 -15.79 -4.00 -2.22
N TYR A 121 -16.46 -3.63 -3.33
CA TYR A 121 -17.27 -4.56 -4.10
C TYR A 121 -16.45 -5.75 -4.62
N ILE A 122 -15.30 -5.50 -5.26
CA ILE A 122 -14.43 -6.56 -5.80
C ILE A 122 -13.96 -7.51 -4.68
N LEU A 123 -13.52 -6.96 -3.54
CA LEU A 123 -13.09 -7.75 -2.39
C LEU A 123 -14.24 -8.53 -1.75
N SER A 124 -15.45 -7.96 -1.72
CA SER A 124 -16.66 -8.63 -1.22
C SER A 124 -17.04 -9.82 -2.09
N GLU A 125 -17.06 -9.65 -3.42
CA GLU A 125 -17.36 -10.73 -4.36
C GLU A 125 -16.30 -11.84 -4.29
N PHE A 126 -15.04 -11.46 -4.09
CA PHE A 126 -13.96 -12.42 -3.85
C PHE A 126 -14.24 -13.27 -2.60
N GLY A 127 -14.57 -12.64 -1.47
CA GLY A 127 -14.85 -13.35 -0.22
C GLY A 127 -16.05 -14.31 -0.30
N LYS A 128 -17.10 -13.91 -1.04
CA LYS A 128 -18.37 -14.65 -1.17
C LYS A 128 -18.23 -15.93 -2.00
N LEU A 129 -17.93 -15.81 -3.30
CA LEU A 129 -18.08 -16.91 -4.26
C LEU A 129 -16.89 -17.04 -5.21
N SER A 130 -16.18 -15.94 -5.52
CA SER A 130 -15.21 -15.96 -6.62
C SER A 130 -13.89 -16.66 -6.30
N ARG A 131 -13.63 -17.04 -5.04
CA ARG A 131 -12.46 -17.87 -4.65
C ARG A 131 -12.37 -19.16 -5.46
N TYR A 132 -13.50 -19.72 -5.87
CA TYR A 132 -13.59 -20.95 -6.64
C TYR A 132 -14.23 -20.76 -8.01
N HIS A 133 -14.21 -19.53 -8.56
CA HIS A 133 -14.85 -19.20 -9.84
C HIS A 133 -14.47 -20.18 -10.96
N ASN A 134 -13.20 -20.58 -11.05
CA ASN A 134 -12.75 -21.55 -12.06
C ASN A 134 -13.39 -22.94 -11.85
N PHE A 135 -13.60 -23.38 -10.61
CA PHE A 135 -14.30 -24.64 -10.34
C PHE A 135 -15.79 -24.55 -10.63
N ASP A 136 -16.42 -23.41 -10.38
CA ASP A 136 -17.82 -23.18 -10.77
C ASP A 136 -17.99 -23.27 -12.29
N LEU A 137 -17.02 -22.74 -13.06
CA LEU A 137 -16.97 -22.89 -14.51
C LEU A 137 -16.72 -24.34 -14.94
N ILE A 138 -15.78 -25.04 -14.31
CA ILE A 138 -15.46 -26.45 -14.62
C ILE A 138 -16.66 -27.38 -14.36
N THR A 139 -17.46 -27.07 -13.35
CA THR A 139 -18.57 -27.93 -12.89
C THR A 139 -19.94 -27.53 -13.47
N ASP A 140 -19.98 -26.57 -14.40
CA ASP A 140 -21.21 -26.00 -14.95
C ASP A 140 -22.20 -25.57 -13.83
N ASN A 141 -21.67 -25.03 -12.73
CA ASN A 141 -22.49 -24.60 -11.61
C ASN A 141 -23.46 -23.50 -12.09
N LYS A 142 -24.76 -23.67 -11.83
CA LYS A 142 -25.81 -22.73 -12.28
C LYS A 142 -25.68 -21.32 -11.69
N LYS A 143 -24.89 -21.14 -10.63
CA LYS A 143 -24.60 -19.85 -10.00
C LYS A 143 -23.10 -19.54 -10.07
N ILE A 144 -22.63 -19.20 -11.26
CA ILE A 144 -21.25 -18.73 -11.47
C ILE A 144 -21.13 -17.34 -10.83
N GLY A 145 -20.27 -17.20 -9.81
CA GLY A 145 -19.94 -15.90 -9.22
C GLY A 145 -19.21 -14.98 -10.20
N VAL A 146 -19.08 -13.69 -9.88
CA VAL A 146 -18.43 -12.72 -10.78
C VAL A 146 -16.92 -13.00 -10.90
N ASN A 147 -16.33 -12.80 -12.08
CA ASN A 147 -14.88 -12.91 -12.26
C ASN A 147 -14.18 -11.67 -11.67
N THR A 148 -13.68 -11.81 -10.44
CA THR A 148 -13.02 -10.72 -9.72
C THR A 148 -11.69 -10.30 -10.33
N LYS A 149 -10.95 -11.22 -11.00
CA LYS A 149 -9.74 -10.86 -11.74
C LYS A 149 -10.08 -9.89 -12.87
N LYS A 150 -11.16 -10.14 -13.60
CA LYS A 150 -11.63 -9.25 -14.68
C LYS A 150 -12.06 -7.89 -14.15
N LEU A 151 -12.88 -7.86 -13.10
CA LEU A 151 -13.31 -6.59 -12.48
C LEU A 151 -12.12 -5.76 -11.98
N TRP A 152 -11.12 -6.43 -11.42
CA TRP A 152 -9.89 -5.77 -10.97
C TRP A 152 -9.11 -5.19 -12.13
N GLN A 153 -8.89 -5.94 -13.21
CA GLN A 153 -8.22 -5.42 -14.41
C GLN A 153 -8.97 -4.23 -15.01
N GLU A 154 -10.29 -4.28 -15.04
CA GLU A 154 -11.13 -3.16 -15.48
C GLU A 154 -10.98 -1.94 -14.55
N PHE A 155 -10.70 -2.14 -13.27
CA PHE A 155 -10.41 -1.05 -12.33
C PHE A 155 -8.99 -0.50 -12.53
N GLU A 156 -7.98 -1.35 -12.69
CA GLU A 156 -6.61 -0.92 -12.97
C GLU A 156 -6.56 -0.06 -14.24
N ASN A 157 -7.30 -0.46 -15.28
CA ASN A 157 -7.39 0.30 -16.52
C ASN A 157 -8.00 1.71 -16.35
N THR A 158 -8.83 1.96 -15.33
CA THR A 158 -9.35 3.32 -15.08
C THR A 158 -8.31 4.26 -14.47
N ILE A 159 -7.21 3.72 -13.93
CA ILE A 159 -6.09 4.49 -13.36
C ILE A 159 -5.08 4.89 -14.45
N LEU A 160 -5.03 4.13 -15.54
CA LEU A 160 -4.04 4.28 -16.60
C LEU A 160 -4.42 5.36 -17.61
N ASN A 161 -3.41 6.11 -18.06
CA ASN A 161 -3.52 7.06 -19.16
C ASN A 161 -2.67 6.60 -20.37
N LYS A 162 -2.76 7.33 -21.48
CA LYS A 162 -2.04 7.00 -22.72
C LYS A 162 -0.53 6.82 -22.53
N ASN A 163 0.11 7.69 -21.73
CA ASN A 163 1.55 7.63 -21.48
C ASN A 163 1.94 6.40 -20.65
N ASP A 164 1.05 5.91 -19.79
CA ASP A 164 1.32 4.70 -19.00
C ASP A 164 1.37 3.45 -19.89
N TYR A 165 0.54 3.39 -20.94
CA TYR A 165 0.61 2.30 -21.93
C TYR A 165 1.94 2.30 -22.69
N ASP A 166 2.47 3.49 -23.02
CA ASP A 166 3.81 3.60 -23.63
C ASP A 166 4.90 3.11 -22.65
N LYS A 167 4.79 3.46 -21.36
CA LYS A 167 5.71 2.98 -20.31
C LYS A 167 5.65 1.47 -20.10
N LEU A 168 4.49 0.83 -20.23
CA LEU A 168 4.37 -0.63 -20.12
C LEU A 168 5.19 -1.36 -21.20
N MET A 169 5.39 -0.72 -22.36
CA MET A 169 6.21 -1.27 -23.44
C MET A 169 7.73 -1.04 -23.23
N ASP A 170 8.13 -0.17 -22.30
CA ASP A 170 9.52 0.04 -21.92
C ASP A 170 9.88 -0.80 -20.69
N PHE A 171 10.78 -1.76 -20.86
CA PHE A 171 11.23 -2.65 -19.79
C PHE A 171 11.82 -1.91 -18.57
N ASN A 172 12.33 -0.69 -18.73
CA ASN A 172 12.85 0.10 -17.61
C ASN A 172 11.76 0.86 -16.85
N LEU A 173 10.60 1.10 -17.48
CA LEU A 173 9.54 1.96 -16.94
C LEU A 173 8.23 1.21 -16.65
N SER A 174 8.06 -0.02 -17.14
CA SER A 174 6.87 -0.83 -16.89
C SER A 174 6.58 -1.03 -15.40
N GLN A 175 7.64 -1.18 -14.60
CA GLN A 175 7.55 -1.27 -13.14
C GLN A 175 6.94 -0.01 -12.51
N GLU A 176 7.19 1.18 -13.07
CA GLU A 176 6.57 2.42 -12.56
C GLU A 176 5.04 2.40 -12.73
N VAL A 177 4.54 1.73 -13.77
CA VAL A 177 3.09 1.66 -14.04
C VAL A 177 2.40 0.77 -13.01
N TYR A 178 2.95 -0.42 -12.73
CA TYR A 178 2.44 -1.28 -11.65
C TYR A 178 2.50 -0.58 -10.30
N GLN A 179 3.60 0.12 -10.02
CA GLN A 179 3.74 0.87 -8.78
C GLN A 179 2.73 2.02 -8.67
N LYS A 180 2.44 2.72 -9.77
CA LYS A 180 1.40 3.76 -9.81
C LYS A 180 0.03 3.19 -9.46
N ILE A 181 -0.37 2.08 -10.10
CA ILE A 181 -1.64 1.39 -9.85
C ILE A 181 -1.73 0.97 -8.38
N THR A 182 -0.72 0.24 -7.91
CA THR A 182 -0.66 -0.22 -6.52
C THR A 182 -0.71 0.94 -5.54
N ASN A 183 0.06 2.00 -5.77
CA ASN A 183 0.09 3.15 -4.89
C ASN A 183 -1.28 3.83 -4.79
N HIS A 184 -1.98 3.99 -5.92
CA HIS A 184 -3.35 4.51 -5.93
C HIS A 184 -4.29 3.68 -5.06
N ILE A 185 -4.25 2.35 -5.22
CA ILE A 185 -5.08 1.41 -4.44
C ILE A 185 -4.75 1.47 -2.95
N ILE A 186 -3.47 1.53 -2.60
CA ILE A 186 -3.01 1.65 -1.22
C ILE A 186 -3.52 2.95 -0.60
N VAL A 187 -3.44 4.07 -1.31
CA VAL A 187 -3.97 5.36 -0.83
C VAL A 187 -5.45 5.24 -0.49
N VAL A 188 -6.25 4.60 -1.35
CA VAL A 188 -7.69 4.39 -1.10
C VAL A 188 -7.91 3.54 0.15
N PHE A 189 -7.19 2.43 0.30
CA PHE A 189 -7.32 1.56 1.46
C PHE A 189 -6.78 2.18 2.76
N GLU A 190 -5.68 2.91 2.71
CA GLU A 190 -5.16 3.64 3.87
C GLU A 190 -6.16 4.71 4.31
N LYS A 191 -6.73 5.51 3.40
CA LYS A 191 -7.79 6.47 3.72
C LYS A 191 -8.98 5.80 4.38
N PHE A 192 -9.42 4.67 3.83
CA PHE A 192 -10.55 3.91 4.37
C PHE A 192 -10.32 3.46 5.81
N VAL A 193 -9.19 2.79 6.07
CA VAL A 193 -8.87 2.31 7.41
C VAL A 193 -8.64 3.50 8.35
N SER A 194 -7.97 4.56 7.89
CA SER A 194 -7.73 5.77 8.69
C SER A 194 -9.03 6.43 9.14
N ALA A 195 -10.00 6.59 8.23
CA ALA A 195 -11.29 7.20 8.50
C ALA A 195 -12.07 6.45 9.60
N LEU A 196 -12.02 5.11 9.59
CA LEU A 196 -12.61 4.29 10.66
C LEU A 196 -11.75 4.30 11.93
N SER A 197 -10.42 4.22 11.82
CA SER A 197 -9.48 4.23 12.94
C SER A 197 -9.54 5.52 13.77
N ARG A 198 -9.81 6.67 13.14
CA ARG A 198 -9.95 7.95 13.85
C ARG A 198 -11.14 7.98 14.82
N GLN A 199 -12.19 7.20 14.58
CA GLN A 199 -13.32 7.06 15.52
C GLN A 199 -12.87 6.49 16.88
N PHE A 200 -11.82 5.65 16.90
CA PHE A 200 -11.23 5.15 18.15
C PHE A 200 -10.43 6.25 18.85
N ILE A 201 -9.59 6.97 18.10
CA ILE A 201 -8.72 8.04 18.60
C ILE A 201 -9.55 9.16 19.22
N PHE A 202 -10.66 9.54 18.58
CA PHE A 202 -11.54 10.62 19.03
C PHE A 202 -12.67 10.16 19.96
N LYS A 203 -12.55 8.98 20.59
CA LYS A 203 -13.47 8.48 21.63
C LYS A 203 -14.91 8.18 21.15
N CYS A 204 -15.17 8.11 19.85
CA CYS A 204 -16.51 7.83 19.32
C CYS A 204 -17.03 6.44 19.70
N LEU A 205 -16.14 5.48 19.98
CA LEU A 205 -16.50 4.11 20.40
C LEU A 205 -16.40 3.90 21.92
N GLY A 206 -16.43 4.99 22.69
CA GLY A 206 -16.35 4.97 24.15
C GLY A 206 -14.96 4.62 24.70
N GLN A 207 -14.87 4.49 26.02
CA GLN A 207 -13.60 4.31 26.73
C GLN A 207 -12.86 3.01 26.33
N LYS A 208 -13.62 1.95 26.04
CA LYS A 208 -13.06 0.69 25.56
C LYS A 208 -12.48 0.83 24.15
N GLY A 209 -13.09 1.63 23.27
CA GLY A 209 -12.51 1.97 21.97
C GLY A 209 -11.15 2.66 22.08
N ILE A 210 -10.98 3.59 23.02
CA ILE A 210 -9.66 4.25 23.24
C ILE A 210 -8.61 3.25 23.73
N GLN A 211 -8.96 2.34 24.64
CA GLN A 211 -8.01 1.33 25.12
C GLN A 211 -7.47 0.45 23.98
N LEU A 212 -8.24 0.32 22.89
CA LEU A 212 -7.89 -0.44 21.70
C LEU A 212 -7.13 0.40 20.66
N SER A 213 -7.30 1.72 20.67
CA SER A 213 -6.68 2.60 19.68
C SER A 213 -5.17 2.42 19.66
N ALA A 214 -4.53 2.26 20.82
CA ALA A 214 -3.08 2.13 20.98
C ALA A 214 -2.46 0.85 20.37
N ILE A 215 -3.25 -0.21 20.13
CA ILE A 215 -2.71 -1.53 19.76
C ILE A 215 -2.89 -1.82 18.26
N THR A 216 -4.00 -1.38 17.66
CA THR A 216 -4.43 -1.93 16.35
C THR A 216 -4.79 -0.89 15.31
N ALA A 217 -5.20 0.31 15.71
CA ALA A 217 -5.72 1.34 14.80
C ALA A 217 -4.90 2.64 14.81
N PHE A 218 -3.94 2.78 15.74
CA PHE A 218 -3.20 4.04 15.92
C PHE A 218 -2.42 4.45 14.67
N ASP A 219 -1.65 3.51 14.10
CA ASP A 219 -0.78 3.80 12.95
C ASP A 219 -1.56 4.34 11.76
N PHE A 220 -2.72 3.74 11.46
CA PHE A 220 -3.58 4.18 10.36
C PHE A 220 -4.30 5.47 10.72
N GLY A 221 -4.89 5.58 11.92
CA GLY A 221 -5.62 6.80 12.33
C GLY A 221 -4.75 8.07 12.40
N MET A 222 -3.42 7.91 12.43
CA MET A 222 -2.44 9.00 12.39
C MET A 222 -1.96 9.39 10.98
N LEU A 223 -2.39 8.68 9.93
CA LEU A 223 -2.09 9.05 8.54
C LEU A 223 -2.95 10.26 8.12
N TYR A 224 -2.37 11.18 7.36
CA TYR A 224 -3.08 12.30 6.72
C TYR A 224 -2.72 12.37 5.23
N ASP A 225 -3.27 13.33 4.50
CA ASP A 225 -3.08 13.46 3.04
C ASP A 225 -1.61 13.43 2.59
N LYS A 226 -0.72 13.99 3.42
CA LYS A 226 0.72 14.00 3.13
C LYS A 226 1.39 12.64 3.35
N ASP A 227 0.76 11.70 4.03
CA ASP A 227 1.36 10.43 4.48
C ASP A 227 0.92 9.26 3.59
N PHE A 228 -0.26 9.35 2.96
CA PHE A 228 -0.81 8.27 2.15
C PHE A 228 0.10 7.84 0.97
N GLY A 229 0.16 6.54 0.72
CA GLY A 229 0.96 5.90 -0.32
C GLY A 229 2.46 5.82 -0.01
N LYS A 230 2.93 6.41 1.08
CA LYS A 230 4.36 6.51 1.37
C LYS A 230 4.91 5.33 2.17
N LYS A 231 4.06 4.45 2.70
CA LYS A 231 4.49 3.35 3.58
C LYS A 231 4.84 2.10 2.77
N ASP A 232 6.02 1.54 3.06
CA ASP A 232 6.45 0.26 2.50
C ASP A 232 5.99 -0.91 3.38
N TYR A 233 4.84 -1.47 3.04
CA TYR A 233 4.24 -2.63 3.69
C TYR A 233 4.92 -3.94 3.30
N ARG A 234 5.74 -4.00 2.24
CA ARG A 234 6.48 -5.22 1.87
C ARG A 234 7.37 -5.71 2.99
N SER A 235 7.84 -4.81 3.86
CA SER A 235 8.55 -5.12 5.10
C SER A 235 7.85 -6.17 5.99
N GLN A 236 6.53 -6.35 5.85
CA GLN A 236 5.76 -7.35 6.57
C GLN A 236 5.73 -8.73 5.88
N THR A 237 5.97 -8.78 4.57
CA THR A 237 5.89 -9.99 3.75
C THR A 237 7.11 -10.90 3.94
N THR A 238 6.87 -12.21 3.93
CA THR A 238 7.95 -13.21 4.01
C THR A 238 8.90 -13.10 2.82
N ARG A 239 8.34 -12.92 1.61
CA ARG A 239 9.12 -12.76 0.37
C ARG A 239 10.15 -11.64 0.47
N TYR A 240 9.76 -10.47 0.97
CA TYR A 240 10.67 -9.35 1.13
C TYR A 240 11.74 -9.60 2.21
N LYS A 241 11.38 -10.29 3.30
CA LYS A 241 12.33 -10.64 4.38
C LYS A 241 13.36 -11.68 3.94
N GLU A 242 12.96 -12.65 3.12
CA GLU A 242 13.81 -13.76 2.67
C GLU A 242 14.62 -13.43 1.42
N THR A 243 14.20 -12.44 0.62
CA THR A 243 14.95 -12.03 -0.56
C THR A 243 16.29 -11.40 -0.14
N PRO A 244 17.43 -12.00 -0.51
CA PRO A 244 18.74 -11.47 -0.12
C PRO A 244 18.96 -10.12 -0.79
N LYS A 245 19.06 -9.07 0.03
CA LYS A 245 19.27 -7.70 -0.44
C LYS A 245 20.62 -7.56 -1.12
N LYS A 246 20.63 -7.38 -2.44
CA LYS A 246 21.88 -7.18 -3.21
C LYS A 246 22.27 -5.71 -3.20
N VAL A 247 22.77 -5.27 -2.04
CA VAL A 247 23.26 -3.90 -1.83
C VAL A 247 24.78 -3.88 -1.74
N HIS A 248 25.41 -2.92 -2.40
CA HIS A 248 26.86 -2.70 -2.30
C HIS A 248 27.15 -1.54 -1.36
N LYS A 249 27.80 -1.82 -0.23
CA LYS A 249 28.26 -0.77 0.70
C LYS A 249 29.51 -0.10 0.11
N ARG A 250 29.45 1.21 -0.10
CA ARG A 250 30.58 2.00 -0.61
C ARG A 250 31.78 1.87 0.33
N THR A 251 32.93 1.63 -0.26
CA THR A 251 34.24 1.60 0.40
C THR A 251 35.03 2.87 0.12
N VAL A 252 36.14 3.07 0.82
CA VAL A 252 37.09 4.16 0.54
C VAL A 252 37.61 4.08 -0.91
N ILE A 253 37.81 2.86 -1.43
CA ILE A 253 38.25 2.65 -2.80
C ILE A 253 37.20 3.15 -3.80
N ASP A 254 35.91 2.89 -3.53
CA ASP A 254 34.82 3.34 -4.39
C ASP A 254 34.71 4.87 -4.43
N GLU A 255 34.96 5.54 -3.30
CA GLU A 255 35.00 6.99 -3.20
C GLU A 255 36.19 7.59 -3.97
N VAL A 256 37.34 6.91 -3.94
CA VAL A 256 38.49 7.28 -4.78
C VAL A 256 38.14 7.10 -6.25
N GLN A 257 37.59 5.94 -6.65
CA GLN A 257 37.18 5.67 -8.03
C GLN A 257 36.19 6.71 -8.56
N ARG A 258 35.16 7.09 -7.79
CA ARG A 258 34.22 8.15 -8.18
C ARG A 258 34.92 9.47 -8.54
N LYS A 259 36.03 9.79 -7.86
CA LYS A 259 36.77 11.05 -8.05
C LYS A 259 37.81 10.98 -9.16
N VAL A 260 38.51 9.86 -9.29
CA VAL A 260 39.69 9.74 -10.17
C VAL A 260 39.39 9.07 -11.51
N ASN A 261 38.34 8.24 -11.58
CA ASN A 261 38.04 7.49 -12.78
C ASN A 261 37.37 8.41 -13.82
N PRO A 262 37.97 8.62 -15.01
CA PRO A 262 37.43 9.54 -16.02
C PRO A 262 36.08 9.09 -16.57
N ASP A 263 35.79 7.77 -16.53
CA ASP A 263 34.55 7.17 -17.00
C ASP A 263 33.41 7.27 -15.98
N TYR A 264 33.67 7.84 -14.80
CA TYR A 264 32.70 7.98 -13.72
C TYR A 264 32.38 9.46 -13.59
N LYS A 265 31.14 9.82 -13.89
CA LYS A 265 30.62 11.17 -13.65
C LYS A 265 29.56 11.08 -12.57
N SER A 266 29.63 11.96 -11.58
CA SER A 266 28.68 11.95 -10.46
C SER A 266 28.20 13.35 -10.12
N LYS A 267 27.01 13.42 -9.53
CA LYS A 267 26.41 14.66 -9.04
C LYS A 267 25.66 14.37 -7.74
N LYS A 268 25.96 15.15 -6.70
CA LYS A 268 25.19 15.16 -5.46
C LYS A 268 23.94 16.01 -5.66
N ILE A 269 22.79 15.52 -5.18
CA ILE A 269 21.50 16.21 -5.25
C ILE A 269 20.87 16.20 -3.87
N ARG A 270 20.41 17.36 -3.41
CA ARG A 270 19.67 17.50 -2.16
C ARG A 270 18.19 17.71 -2.46
N LYS A 271 17.32 17.13 -1.63
CA LYS A 271 15.86 17.26 -1.75
C LYS A 271 15.38 18.71 -1.81
N LYS A 272 16.00 19.59 -0.99
CA LYS A 272 15.67 21.02 -0.95
C LYS A 272 16.03 21.80 -2.22
N GLU A 273 16.93 21.25 -3.04
CA GLU A 273 17.44 21.87 -4.26
C GLU A 273 16.79 21.25 -5.52
N TYR A 274 15.96 20.23 -5.36
CA TYR A 274 15.32 19.52 -6.44
C TYR A 274 13.95 20.13 -6.75
N GLU A 275 13.81 20.69 -7.94
CA GLU A 275 12.53 21.14 -8.48
C GLU A 275 11.80 19.96 -9.11
N GLY A 276 10.86 19.36 -8.36
CA GLY A 276 10.07 18.23 -8.83
C GLY A 276 9.63 17.32 -7.68
N ASP A 277 9.05 16.18 -8.04
CA ASP A 277 8.64 15.19 -7.05
C ASP A 277 9.82 14.34 -6.58
N TRP A 278 10.20 14.46 -5.30
CA TRP A 278 11.33 13.73 -4.73
C TRP A 278 10.96 12.27 -4.40
N PRO A 279 11.61 11.26 -5.02
CA PRO A 279 11.22 9.87 -4.89
C PRO A 279 11.92 9.14 -3.74
N PHE A 280 12.96 9.69 -3.11
CA PHE A 280 13.76 8.97 -2.10
C PHE A 280 13.31 9.30 -0.67
N TYR A 281 13.46 8.33 0.25
CA TYR A 281 13.26 8.62 1.68
C TYR A 281 14.39 9.47 2.26
N ALA A 282 15.61 9.34 1.72
CA ALA A 282 16.77 10.13 2.12
C ALA A 282 16.65 11.60 1.68
N GLU A 283 17.27 12.50 2.44
CA GLU A 283 17.28 13.95 2.16
C GLU A 283 18.32 14.35 1.08
N GLU A 284 19.27 13.48 0.80
CA GLU A 284 20.27 13.67 -0.24
C GLU A 284 20.68 12.34 -0.87
N ILE A 285 21.10 12.41 -2.13
CA ILE A 285 21.60 11.26 -2.90
C ILE A 285 22.80 11.68 -3.74
N ILE A 286 23.52 10.69 -4.27
CA ILE A 286 24.52 10.91 -5.31
C ILE A 286 24.17 10.05 -6.50
N ILE A 287 23.83 10.69 -7.62
CA ILE A 287 23.68 9.99 -8.90
C ILE A 287 25.04 9.87 -9.58
N GLU A 288 25.26 8.76 -10.26
CA GLU A 288 26.51 8.47 -10.94
C GLU A 288 26.23 7.76 -12.26
N SER A 289 26.95 8.13 -13.31
CA SER A 289 26.94 7.44 -14.58
C SER A 289 28.34 6.90 -14.86
N ARG A 290 28.40 5.57 -14.92
CA ARG A 290 29.62 4.79 -15.16
C ARG A 290 29.64 4.35 -16.62
N GLN A 291 30.75 4.60 -17.30
CA GLN A 291 30.94 4.27 -18.71
C GLN A 291 29.82 4.79 -19.62
N LYS A 292 29.23 5.95 -19.31
CA LYS A 292 28.17 6.65 -20.07
C LYS A 292 26.77 6.04 -20.06
N HIS A 293 26.58 4.79 -19.62
CA HIS A 293 25.28 4.12 -19.76
C HIS A 293 24.82 3.37 -18.50
N TRP A 294 25.71 3.03 -17.57
CA TRP A 294 25.30 2.43 -16.30
C TRP A 294 25.03 3.51 -15.26
N CYS A 295 23.76 3.70 -14.94
CA CYS A 295 23.34 4.71 -13.98
C CYS A 295 23.15 4.07 -12.61
N THR A 296 23.84 4.60 -11.60
CA THR A 296 23.72 4.18 -10.20
C THR A 296 23.37 5.36 -9.31
N VAL A 297 22.78 5.06 -8.15
CA VAL A 297 22.52 6.06 -7.11
C VAL A 297 23.08 5.55 -5.79
N THR A 298 23.74 6.44 -5.06
CA THR A 298 24.18 6.19 -3.68
C THR A 298 23.21 6.85 -2.71
N ILE A 299 22.70 6.04 -1.77
CA ILE A 299 21.79 6.46 -0.70
C ILE A 299 22.36 5.90 0.60
N ASP A 300 22.59 6.76 1.59
CA ASP A 300 23.12 6.40 2.91
C ASP A 300 24.39 5.49 2.88
N GLY A 301 25.25 5.70 1.87
CA GLY A 301 26.50 4.95 1.70
C GLY A 301 26.37 3.61 0.97
N PHE A 302 25.20 3.29 0.41
CA PHE A 302 24.96 2.08 -0.37
C PHE A 302 24.62 2.42 -1.82
N ASP A 303 25.10 1.59 -2.76
CA ASP A 303 24.83 1.73 -4.19
C ASP A 303 23.62 0.90 -4.64
N TYR A 304 22.81 1.53 -5.48
CA TYR A 304 21.63 0.97 -6.12
C TYR A 304 21.67 1.25 -7.63
N ALA A 305 21.02 0.40 -8.42
CA ALA A 305 20.91 0.57 -9.86
C ALA A 305 19.74 1.49 -10.23
N LEU A 306 20.00 2.59 -10.94
CA LEU A 306 18.94 3.47 -11.46
C LEU A 306 18.31 2.91 -12.75
N ASN A 307 19.05 2.16 -13.57
CA ASN A 307 18.54 1.58 -14.82
C ASN A 307 18.81 0.07 -14.96
N GLY A 308 18.11 -0.58 -15.90
CA GLY A 308 18.23 -2.03 -16.11
C GLY A 308 19.65 -2.48 -16.46
N SER A 309 20.39 -1.69 -17.23
CA SER A 309 21.78 -2.00 -17.59
C SER A 309 22.71 -2.04 -16.37
N ALA A 310 22.58 -1.08 -15.45
CA ALA A 310 23.35 -1.10 -14.20
C ALA A 310 22.95 -2.27 -13.29
N LYS A 311 21.64 -2.58 -13.22
CA LYS A 311 21.12 -3.73 -12.46
C LYS A 311 21.73 -5.04 -12.97
N GLY A 312 21.76 -5.26 -14.28
CA GLY A 312 22.41 -6.44 -14.88
C GLY A 312 23.92 -6.48 -14.68
N ARG A 313 24.62 -5.36 -14.93
CA ARG A 313 26.10 -5.29 -14.87
C ARG A 313 26.67 -5.47 -13.46
N TYR A 314 26.06 -4.80 -12.49
CA TYR A 314 26.57 -4.72 -11.12
C TYR A 314 25.79 -5.60 -10.15
N LYS A 315 24.69 -6.24 -10.60
CA LYS A 315 23.80 -7.06 -9.77
C LYS A 315 23.23 -6.30 -8.57
N LEU A 316 23.07 -4.98 -8.69
CA LEU A 316 22.51 -4.09 -7.68
C LEU A 316 20.99 -4.06 -7.77
N GLU A 317 20.31 -3.90 -6.63
CA GLU A 317 18.88 -3.64 -6.59
C GLU A 317 18.53 -2.23 -7.07
N ASN A 318 17.32 -2.06 -7.59
CA ASN A 318 16.75 -0.74 -7.84
C ASN A 318 16.31 -0.12 -6.51
N PRO A 319 16.37 1.23 -6.34
CA PRO A 319 15.91 1.90 -5.12
C PRO A 319 14.50 1.52 -4.66
N HIS A 320 13.55 1.31 -5.57
CA HIS A 320 12.21 0.85 -5.20
C HIS A 320 12.23 -0.57 -4.64
N ASP A 321 12.91 -1.51 -5.29
CA ASP A 321 13.00 -2.90 -4.83
C ASP A 321 13.67 -2.98 -3.45
N ALA A 322 14.68 -2.15 -3.22
CA ALA A 322 15.42 -2.10 -1.97
C ALA A 322 14.66 -1.41 -0.80
N GLY A 323 13.55 -0.71 -1.08
CA GLY A 323 12.79 0.07 -0.10
C GLY A 323 13.43 1.43 0.23
N MET A 324 14.26 1.97 -0.65
CA MET A 324 14.94 3.26 -0.48
C MET A 324 14.25 4.43 -1.21
N ALA A 325 13.34 4.10 -2.12
CA ALA A 325 12.50 5.05 -2.81
C ALA A 325 11.01 4.72 -2.57
N ILE A 326 10.21 5.78 -2.54
CA ILE A 326 8.76 5.77 -2.34
C ILE A 326 8.11 5.14 -3.58
N LEU A 327 7.38 4.05 -3.37
CA LEU A 327 6.67 3.36 -4.46
C LEU A 327 5.68 4.31 -5.14
N GLY A 328 5.64 4.24 -6.48
CA GLY A 328 4.75 5.07 -7.31
C GLY A 328 5.34 6.42 -7.71
N LYS A 329 6.51 6.81 -7.16
CA LYS A 329 7.25 7.98 -7.64
C LYS A 329 8.24 7.59 -8.72
N SER A 330 8.38 8.42 -9.75
CA SER A 330 9.24 8.10 -10.89
C SER A 330 10.73 8.33 -10.58
N LEU A 331 11.58 7.46 -11.13
CA LEU A 331 13.04 7.64 -11.13
C LEU A 331 13.56 8.17 -12.47
N ALA A 332 12.68 8.40 -13.45
CA ALA A 332 13.04 8.77 -14.82
C ALA A 332 13.89 10.03 -14.89
N ASP A 333 13.56 11.06 -14.12
CA ASP A 333 14.34 12.31 -14.08
C ASP A 333 15.76 12.07 -13.58
N PHE A 334 15.94 11.21 -12.57
CA PHE A 334 17.26 10.88 -12.03
C PHE A 334 18.08 10.01 -12.99
N ILE A 335 17.44 9.10 -13.73
CA ILE A 335 18.08 8.34 -14.80
C ILE A 335 18.56 9.29 -15.89
N LYS A 336 17.70 10.22 -16.34
CA LYS A 336 18.03 11.21 -17.36
C LYS A 336 19.16 12.12 -16.90
N MET A 337 19.08 12.65 -15.68
CA MET A 337 20.13 13.47 -15.09
C MET A 337 21.47 12.71 -15.03
N ALA A 338 21.47 11.43 -14.69
CA ALA A 338 22.69 10.62 -14.65
C ALA A 338 23.27 10.43 -16.06
N LEU A 339 22.45 10.11 -17.07
CA LEU A 339 22.89 9.99 -18.46
C LEU A 339 23.45 11.33 -19.00
N ASP A 340 22.82 12.43 -18.63
CA ASP A 340 23.23 13.78 -19.06
C ASP A 340 24.56 14.22 -18.43
N LEU A 341 25.04 13.59 -17.35
CA LEU A 341 26.39 13.86 -16.79
C LEU A 341 27.51 13.57 -17.79
N ASN A 342 27.26 12.73 -18.80
CA ASN A 342 28.23 12.36 -19.83
C ASN A 342 27.99 13.09 -21.16
N LYS A 343 26.97 13.95 -21.25
CA LYS A 343 26.80 14.82 -22.41
C LYS A 343 27.65 16.06 -22.17
N ASP A 344 28.69 16.23 -22.99
CA ASP A 344 29.51 17.44 -22.95
C ASP A 344 28.59 18.66 -23.06
N LYS A 345 28.80 19.65 -22.17
CA LYS A 345 28.27 20.99 -22.38
C LYS A 345 28.85 21.47 -23.71
N LYS A 346 28.08 21.39 -24.79
CA LYS A 346 28.37 22.17 -25.99
C LYS A 346 28.34 23.63 -25.55
N HIS A 347 29.55 24.19 -25.39
CA HIS A 347 29.77 25.61 -25.18
C HIS A 347 29.41 26.39 -26.44
#